data_AF-A0A7C8Z6V8-F1
#
_entry.id   AF-A0A7C8Z6V8-F1
#
_cell.length_a   1.000
_cell.length_b   1.000
_cell.length_c   1.000
_cell.angle_alpha   90.00
_cell.angle_beta   90.00
_cell.angle_gamma   90.00
#
_symmetry.space_group_name_H-M   'P 1'
#
loop_
_entity.id
_entity.type
_entity.pdbx_description
1 polymer ?
#
loop_
_entity_poly.entity_id
_entity_poly.type
_entity_poly.pdbx_seq_one_letter_code
_entity_poly.pdbx_strand_id
1 'polypeptide(L)'
;MADVVQYRLERMVPELDDLERRGLFNRREIAEIVKTRRKFEYRLKRPSPLKDDFLEYIEYEKQLDRLRLLRRKSVSRELKEKGNKKMKKSVSDFAGVRRIIELYRMATSRFKGDLQLWFQYLEFCKERKNGRMKKRGQILRRGCLT
;
A
#
# COMPACT_ATOMS: atom_id res chain seq x y z
N MET A 1 8.83 -8.32 19.58
CA MET A 1 9.10 -7.31 18.51
C MET A 1 9.18 -7.98 17.14
N ALA A 2 10.02 -9.00 17.00
CA ALA A 2 10.19 -9.77 15.76
C ALA A 2 8.91 -10.52 15.35
N ASP A 3 8.15 -11.09 16.29
CA ASP A 3 6.96 -11.90 16.00
C ASP A 3 5.85 -11.11 15.30
N VAL A 4 5.66 -9.84 15.70
CA VAL A 4 4.67 -8.96 15.08
C VAL A 4 5.09 -8.54 13.66
N VAL A 5 6.39 -8.34 13.44
CA VAL A 5 6.94 -8.04 12.10
C VAL A 5 6.79 -9.25 11.19
N GLN A 6 7.15 -10.44 11.69
CA GLN A 6 7.03 -11.70 10.98
C GLN A 6 5.57 -11.99 10.59
N TYR A 7 4.64 -11.89 11.54
CA TYR A 7 3.20 -12.03 11.27
C TYR A 7 2.70 -11.05 10.21
N ARG A 8 3.17 -9.79 10.21
CA ARG A 8 2.80 -8.82 9.18
C ARG A 8 3.32 -9.22 7.81
N LEU A 9 4.57 -9.68 7.71
CA LEU A 9 5.18 -10.11 6.45
C LEU A 9 4.49 -11.35 5.87
N GLU A 10 4.12 -12.32 6.70
CA GLU A 10 3.41 -13.54 6.28
C GLU A 10 2.07 -13.22 5.62
N ARG A 11 1.35 -12.22 6.14
CA ARG A 11 0.10 -11.74 5.52
C ARG A 11 0.29 -11.09 4.15
N MET A 12 1.53 -10.74 3.79
CA MET A 12 1.89 -10.19 2.47
C MET A 12 2.29 -11.28 1.47
N VAL A 13 2.47 -12.53 1.89
CA VAL A 13 2.89 -13.60 0.97
C VAL A 13 1.88 -13.83 -0.17
N PRO A 14 0.56 -13.91 0.09
CA PRO A 14 -0.40 -14.18 -0.99
C PRO A 14 -0.45 -13.09 -2.08
N GLU A 15 -0.22 -11.83 -1.71
CA GLU A 15 -0.18 -10.72 -2.68
C GLU A 15 1.11 -10.75 -3.52
N LEU A 16 2.24 -11.19 -2.95
CA LEU A 16 3.52 -11.29 -3.66
C LEU A 16 3.55 -12.49 -4.60
N ASP A 17 3.01 -13.64 -4.18
CA ASP A 17 2.86 -14.82 -5.03
C ASP A 17 1.96 -14.52 -6.24
N ASP A 18 0.89 -13.77 -6.04
CA ASP A 18 0.01 -13.35 -7.15
C ASP A 18 0.72 -12.39 -8.11
N LEU A 19 1.62 -11.53 -7.63
CA LEU A 19 2.44 -10.66 -8.49
C LEU A 19 3.41 -11.47 -9.36
N GLU A 20 4.02 -12.51 -8.79
CA GLU A 20 4.92 -13.42 -9.51
C GLU A 20 4.16 -14.24 -10.57
N ARG A 21 3.08 -14.90 -10.16
CA ARG A 21 2.25 -15.75 -11.04
C ARG A 21 1.70 -15.00 -12.24
N ARG A 22 1.45 -13.69 -12.06
CA ARG A 22 0.95 -12.80 -13.11
C ARG A 22 2.06 -12.22 -14.00
N GLY A 23 3.32 -12.55 -13.75
CA GLY A 23 4.48 -12.04 -14.49
C GLY A 23 4.69 -10.54 -14.32
N LEU A 24 4.16 -9.93 -13.25
CA LEU A 24 4.32 -8.50 -13.01
C LEU A 24 5.67 -8.19 -12.34
N PHE A 25 6.20 -9.13 -11.57
CA PHE A 25 7.49 -9.03 -10.92
C PHE A 25 8.22 -10.36 -10.96
N ASN A 26 9.54 -10.28 -11.03
CA ASN A 26 10.41 -11.46 -10.97
C ASN A 26 10.75 -11.81 -9.51
N ARG A 27 11.13 -13.06 -9.24
CA ARG A 27 11.54 -13.53 -7.90
C ARG A 27 12.60 -12.64 -7.24
N ARG A 28 13.59 -12.17 -8.01
CA ARG A 28 14.65 -11.28 -7.53
C ARG A 28 14.08 -9.94 -7.05
N GLU A 29 13.14 -9.37 -7.79
CA GLU A 29 12.49 -8.12 -7.42
C GLU A 29 11.60 -8.29 -6.19
N ILE A 30 10.87 -9.41 -6.12
CA ILE A 30 10.05 -9.75 -4.95
C ILE A 30 10.92 -9.89 -3.70
N ALA A 31 12.08 -10.53 -3.80
CA ALA A 31 13.02 -10.63 -2.68
C ALA A 31 13.48 -9.25 -2.18
N GLU A 32 13.79 -8.32 -3.09
CA GLU A 32 14.15 -6.95 -2.72
C GLU A 32 12.96 -6.17 -2.13
N ILE A 33 11.73 -6.40 -2.62
CA ILE A 33 10.51 -5.83 -2.03
C ILE A 33 10.33 -6.33 -0.59
N VAL A 34 10.45 -7.64 -0.35
CA VAL A 34 10.31 -8.24 0.98
C VAL A 34 11.38 -7.69 1.93
N LYS A 35 12.63 -7.62 1.47
CA LYS A 35 13.76 -7.07 2.23
C LYS A 35 13.51 -5.61 2.63
N THR A 36 13.01 -4.80 1.70
CA THR A 36 12.73 -3.38 1.93
C THR A 36 11.54 -3.21 2.88
N ARG A 37 10.44 -3.94 2.67
CA ARG A 37 9.27 -3.93 3.57
C ARG A 37 9.65 -4.38 4.98
N ARG A 38 10.47 -5.41 5.12
CA ARG A 38 10.98 -5.87 6.41
C ARG A 38 11.73 -4.76 7.15
N LYS A 39 12.62 -4.02 6.46
CA LYS A 39 13.33 -2.88 7.06
C LYS A 39 12.37 -1.80 7.56
N PHE A 40 11.35 -1.45 6.78
CA PHE A 40 10.34 -0.46 7.20
C PHE A 40 9.50 -0.96 8.38
N GLU A 41 9.04 -2.21 8.38
CA GLU A 41 8.27 -2.76 9.50
C GLU A 41 9.07 -2.76 10.80
N TYR A 42 10.38 -3.06 10.75
CA TYR A 42 11.25 -2.92 11.92
C TYR A 42 11.39 -1.47 12.38
N ARG A 43 11.55 -0.50 11.46
CA ARG A 43 11.60 0.94 11.79
C ARG A 43 10.31 1.40 12.48
N LEU A 44 9.16 1.02 11.94
CA LEU A 44 7.85 1.39 12.49
C LEU A 44 7.53 0.75 13.84
N LYS A 45 8.16 -0.39 14.17
CA LYS A 45 7.97 -1.08 15.43
C LYS A 45 8.85 -0.59 16.57
N ARG A 46 9.81 0.30 16.31
CA ARG A 46 10.62 0.95 17.35
C ARG A 46 9.71 1.61 18.41
N PRO A 47 10.15 1.70 19.68
CA PRO A 47 9.35 2.34 20.73
C PRO A 47 8.92 3.76 20.35
N SER A 48 9.84 4.53 19.75
CA SER A 48 9.59 5.85 19.16
C SER A 48 9.89 5.85 17.65
N PRO A 49 8.91 5.53 16.80
CA PRO A 49 9.05 5.66 15.36
C PRO A 49 8.85 7.12 14.94
N LEU A 50 9.65 7.54 13.97
CA LEU A 50 9.63 8.89 13.46
C LEU A 50 8.51 9.05 12.43
N LYS A 51 8.02 10.28 12.27
CA LYS A 51 7.06 10.60 11.22
C LYS A 51 7.63 10.27 9.84
N ASP A 52 8.90 10.60 9.63
CA ASP A 52 9.59 10.38 8.36
C ASP A 52 9.66 8.89 7.99
N ASP A 53 9.75 7.98 8.96
CA ASP A 53 9.69 6.53 8.71
C ASP A 53 8.35 6.14 8.04
N PHE A 54 7.24 6.75 8.46
CA PHE A 54 5.94 6.53 7.84
C PHE A 54 5.87 7.14 6.43
N LEU A 55 6.35 8.37 6.27
CA LEU A 55 6.31 9.09 5.00
C LEU A 55 7.16 8.38 3.93
N GLU A 56 8.38 7.98 4.28
CA GLU A 56 9.26 7.20 3.41
C GLU A 56 8.62 5.87 3.01
N TYR A 57 8.01 5.17 3.98
CA TYR A 57 7.39 3.88 3.67
C TYR A 57 6.15 4.04 2.77
N ILE A 58 5.34 5.07 3.02
CA ILE A 58 4.19 5.42 2.17
C ILE A 58 4.64 5.75 0.76
N GLU A 59 5.69 6.56 0.60
CA GLU A 59 6.18 6.94 -0.73
C GLU A 59 6.75 5.73 -1.47
N TYR A 60 7.48 4.85 -0.79
CA TYR A 60 7.93 3.58 -1.34
C TYR A 60 6.77 2.72 -1.86
N GLU A 61 5.70 2.52 -1.06
CA GLU A 61 4.55 1.73 -1.48
C GLU A 61 3.76 2.42 -2.61
N LYS A 62 3.72 3.77 -2.65
CA LYS A 62 3.15 4.52 -3.78
C LYS A 62 3.94 4.27 -5.06
N GLN A 63 5.28 4.34 -5.00
CA GLN A 63 6.15 4.05 -6.13
C GLN A 63 5.97 2.62 -6.63
N LEU A 64 5.89 1.65 -5.72
CA LEU A 64 5.66 0.25 -6.04
C LEU A 64 4.30 0.03 -6.73
N ASP A 65 3.23 0.66 -6.25
CA ASP A 65 1.91 0.56 -6.91
C ASP A 65 1.89 1.25 -8.28
N ARG A 66 2.60 2.38 -8.46
CA ARG A 66 2.78 3.02 -9.77
C ARG A 66 3.48 2.08 -10.75
N LEU A 67 4.59 1.45 -10.33
CA LEU A 67 5.32 0.48 -11.17
C LEU A 67 4.44 -0.72 -11.54
N ARG A 68 3.71 -1.26 -10.57
CA ARG A 68 2.76 -2.35 -10.80
C ARG A 68 1.68 -1.98 -11.82
N LEU A 69 1.12 -0.77 -11.74
CA LEU A 69 0.11 -0.30 -12.70
C LEU A 69 0.68 -0.17 -14.12
N LEU A 70 1.91 0.32 -14.27
CA LEU A 70 2.59 0.40 -15.56
C LEU A 70 2.80 -0.98 -16.17
N ARG A 71 3.38 -1.92 -15.41
CA ARG A 71 3.62 -3.30 -15.88
C ARG A 71 2.33 -4.02 -16.21
N ARG A 72 1.29 -3.84 -15.40
CA ARG A 72 -0.04 -4.41 -15.67
C ARG A 72 -0.61 -3.88 -16.98
N LYS A 73 -0.42 -2.60 -17.30
CA LYS A 73 -0.84 -2.04 -18.59
C LYS A 73 -0.08 -2.68 -19.75
N SER A 74 1.23 -2.85 -19.65
CA SER A 74 2.05 -3.51 -20.68
C SER A 74 1.62 -4.96 -20.92
N VAL A 75 1.54 -5.78 -19.86
CA VAL A 75 1.08 -7.17 -19.95
C VAL A 75 -0.34 -7.26 -20.51
N SER A 76 -1.22 -6.33 -20.14
CA SER A 76 -2.58 -6.30 -20.68
C SER A 76 -2.65 -5.92 -22.17
N ARG A 77 -1.65 -5.21 -22.72
CA ARG A 77 -1.57 -4.91 -24.15
C ARG A 77 -1.09 -6.14 -24.92
N GLU A 78 -0.02 -6.77 -24.47
CA GLU A 78 0.52 -8.01 -25.07
C GLU A 78 -0.52 -9.13 -25.10
N LEU A 79 -1.31 -9.29 -24.02
CA LEU A 79 -2.39 -10.28 -23.98
C LEU A 79 -3.48 -9.98 -25.02
N LYS A 80 -3.81 -8.71 -25.27
CA LYS A 80 -4.80 -8.35 -26.28
C LYS A 80 -4.29 -8.61 -27.70
N GLU A 81 -3.02 -8.31 -27.96
CA GLU A 81 -2.37 -8.56 -29.25
C GLU A 81 -2.34 -10.07 -29.58
N LYS A 82 -2.15 -10.91 -28.56
CA LYS A 82 -2.21 -12.38 -28.67
C LYS A 82 -3.63 -12.96 -28.72
N GLY A 83 -4.67 -12.13 -28.80
CA GLY A 83 -6.07 -12.57 -28.82
C GLY A 83 -6.59 -13.15 -27.49
N ASN A 84 -5.83 -13.01 -26.39
CA ASN A 84 -6.19 -13.56 -25.09
C ASN A 84 -7.20 -12.67 -24.34
N LYS A 85 -7.97 -13.29 -23.44
CA LYS A 85 -8.95 -12.60 -22.59
C LYS A 85 -8.27 -11.55 -21.70
N LYS A 86 -8.97 -10.44 -21.44
CA LYS A 86 -8.52 -9.37 -20.54
C LYS A 86 -8.08 -9.91 -19.19
N MET A 87 -6.96 -9.41 -18.69
CA MET A 87 -6.43 -9.76 -17.38
C MET A 87 -7.44 -9.40 -16.27
N LYS A 88 -7.94 -10.42 -15.57
CA LYS A 88 -8.88 -10.25 -14.44
C LYS A 88 -8.21 -9.52 -13.28
N LYS A 89 -9.03 -8.86 -12.46
CA LYS A 89 -8.56 -8.27 -11.19
C LYS A 89 -8.25 -9.40 -10.21
N SER A 90 -7.12 -9.31 -9.53
CA SER A 90 -6.70 -10.29 -8.50
C SER A 90 -6.38 -9.59 -7.18
N VAL A 91 -5.98 -10.35 -6.17
CA VAL A 91 -5.66 -9.86 -4.82
C VAL A 91 -4.58 -8.77 -4.87
N SER A 92 -3.53 -8.95 -5.67
CA SER A 92 -2.46 -7.95 -5.82
C SER A 92 -2.93 -6.60 -6.39
N ASP A 93 -4.12 -6.53 -7.00
CA ASP A 93 -4.66 -5.27 -7.52
C ASP A 93 -5.11 -4.29 -6.44
N PHE A 94 -5.48 -4.82 -5.28
CA PHE A 94 -6.01 -4.04 -4.16
C PHE A 94 -5.02 -3.95 -3.00
N ALA A 95 -4.06 -4.88 -2.94
CA ALA A 95 -3.15 -5.05 -1.81
C ALA A 95 -2.26 -3.81 -1.58
N GLY A 96 -1.63 -3.28 -2.63
CA GLY A 96 -0.79 -2.08 -2.53
C GLY A 96 -1.55 -0.85 -2.02
N VAL A 97 -2.73 -0.56 -2.59
CA VAL A 97 -3.57 0.56 -2.14
C VAL A 97 -4.04 0.37 -0.71
N ARG A 98 -4.42 -0.85 -0.33
CA ARG A 98 -4.81 -1.18 1.04
C ARG A 98 -3.65 -0.90 2.01
N ARG A 99 -2.43 -1.29 1.66
CA ARG A 99 -1.24 -1.05 2.48
C ARG A 99 -0.99 0.43 2.73
N ILE A 100 -1.03 1.24 1.66
CA ILE A 100 -0.85 2.69 1.77
C ILE A 100 -1.90 3.30 2.71
N ILE A 101 -3.16 2.87 2.61
CA ILE A 101 -4.24 3.32 3.50
C ILE A 101 -3.97 2.90 4.96
N GLU A 102 -3.53 1.67 5.19
CA GLU A 102 -3.20 1.19 6.54
C GLU A 102 -2.02 1.98 7.14
N LEU A 103 -0.99 2.30 6.35
CA LEU A 103 0.13 3.14 6.76
C LEU A 103 -0.32 4.56 7.13
N TYR A 104 -1.11 5.22 6.27
CA TYR A 104 -1.66 6.53 6.59
C TYR A 104 -2.50 6.51 7.86
N ARG A 105 -3.34 5.48 8.08
CA ARG A 105 -4.13 5.36 9.31
C ARG A 105 -3.27 5.19 10.56
N MET A 106 -2.20 4.40 10.48
CA MET A 106 -1.26 4.27 11.59
C MET A 106 -0.54 5.59 11.86
N ALA A 107 -0.11 6.29 10.80
CA ALA A 107 0.57 7.57 10.91
C ALA A 107 -0.36 8.65 11.51
N THR A 108 -1.57 8.84 10.99
CA THR A 108 -2.52 9.84 11.49
C THR A 108 -3.05 9.53 12.89
N SER A 109 -3.15 8.25 13.26
CA SER A 109 -3.50 7.86 14.63
C SER A 109 -2.40 8.24 15.63
N ARG A 110 -1.14 8.26 15.21
CA ARG A 110 0.02 8.54 16.07
C ARG A 110 0.38 10.03 16.08
N PHE A 111 0.34 10.69 14.93
CA PHE A 111 0.65 12.11 14.74
C PHE A 111 -0.62 12.93 14.48
N LYS A 112 -1.54 12.94 15.45
CA LYS A 112 -2.90 13.52 15.27
C LYS A 112 -2.89 15.02 14.93
N GLY A 113 -1.91 15.77 15.44
CA GLY A 113 -1.78 17.22 15.22
C GLY A 113 -1.16 17.63 13.88
N ASP A 114 -0.64 16.69 13.10
CA ASP A 114 -0.03 17.00 11.80
C ASP A 114 -1.11 17.09 10.71
N LEU A 115 -1.63 18.29 10.49
CA LEU A 115 -2.65 18.56 9.47
C LEU A 115 -2.15 18.23 8.05
N GLN A 116 -0.86 18.42 7.77
CA GLN A 116 -0.28 18.13 6.46
C GLN A 116 -0.36 16.64 6.14
N LEU A 117 -0.09 15.77 7.11
CA LEU A 117 -0.26 14.33 6.98
C LEU A 117 -1.73 13.94 6.70
N TRP A 118 -2.69 14.62 7.34
CA TRP A 118 -4.11 14.44 7.05
C TRP A 118 -4.47 14.86 5.63
N PHE A 119 -3.98 16.01 5.15
CA PHE A 119 -4.20 16.46 3.79
C PHE A 119 -3.65 15.47 2.76
N GLN A 120 -2.42 14.99 2.94
CA GLN A 120 -1.82 13.97 2.07
C GLN A 120 -2.64 12.68 2.05
N TYR A 121 -3.17 12.24 3.20
CA TYR A 121 -4.04 11.06 3.27
C TYR A 121 -5.36 11.27 2.53
N LEU A 122 -5.99 12.45 2.70
CA LEU A 122 -7.24 12.80 2.02
C LEU A 122 -7.06 12.91 0.52
N GLU A 123 -5.96 13.53 0.07
CA GLU A 123 -5.59 13.64 -1.34
C GLU A 123 -5.39 12.26 -1.96
N PHE A 124 -4.60 11.39 -1.32
CA PHE A 124 -4.44 10.02 -1.78
C PHE A 124 -5.78 9.27 -1.85
N CYS A 125 -6.66 9.47 -0.87
CA CYS A 125 -8.00 8.88 -0.88
C CYS A 125 -8.85 9.42 -2.04
N LYS A 126 -8.72 10.70 -2.40
CA LYS A 126 -9.46 11.35 -3.49
C LYS A 126 -9.01 10.81 -4.83
N GLU A 127 -7.70 10.78 -5.08
CA GLU A 127 -7.10 10.25 -6.31
C GLU A 127 -7.50 8.80 -6.60
N ARG A 128 -7.60 7.96 -5.55
CA ARG A 128 -7.95 6.55 -5.70
C ARG A 128 -9.45 6.28 -5.68
N LYS A 129 -10.29 7.25 -5.29
CA LYS A 129 -11.75 7.10 -5.23
C LYS A 129 -12.47 7.96 -6.26
N ASN A 130 -12.66 7.37 -7.43
CA ASN A 130 -13.86 7.64 -8.24
C ASN A 130 -15.09 6.82 -7.75
N GLY A 131 -15.35 6.71 -6.42
CA GLY A 131 -16.61 6.06 -6.00
C GLY A 131 -16.91 5.67 -4.54
N ARG A 132 -16.01 5.79 -3.55
CA ARG A 132 -16.31 5.32 -2.16
C ARG A 132 -16.02 6.31 -1.04
N MET A 133 -16.09 7.62 -1.28
CA MET A 133 -15.90 8.62 -0.22
C MET A 133 -17.21 9.20 0.35
N LYS A 134 -18.37 8.57 0.14
CA LYS A 134 -19.64 9.04 0.74
C LYS A 134 -19.83 8.74 2.25
N LYS A 135 -18.98 7.96 2.92
CA LYS A 135 -19.27 7.50 4.31
C LYS A 135 -18.15 7.68 5.35
N ARG A 136 -17.14 8.52 5.13
CA ARG A 136 -16.08 8.73 6.16
C ARG A 136 -15.82 10.16 6.59
N GLY A 137 -16.43 11.15 5.93
CA GLY A 137 -16.49 12.53 6.45
C GLY A 137 -17.21 12.65 7.79
N GLN A 138 -18.01 11.65 8.19
CA GLN A 138 -18.69 11.62 9.50
C GLN A 138 -17.80 11.16 10.67
N ILE A 139 -16.68 10.48 10.43
CA ILE A 139 -15.83 9.97 11.52
C ILE A 139 -14.90 11.07 12.05
N LEU A 140 -14.49 12.03 11.20
CA LEU A 140 -13.65 13.16 11.63
C LEU A 140 -14.42 14.16 12.52
N ARG A 141 -15.77 14.13 12.53
CA ARG A 141 -16.59 14.94 13.45
C ARG A 141 -16.79 14.32 14.84
N ARG A 142 -16.47 13.03 15.04
CA ARG A 142 -16.72 12.33 16.32
C ARG A 142 -15.49 12.20 17.23
N GLY A 143 -14.32 12.65 16.80
CA GLY A 143 -13.08 12.59 17.60
C GLY A 143 -12.63 13.91 18.22
N CYS A 144 -13.43 14.97 18.11
CA CYS A 144 -13.13 16.31 18.68
C CYS A 144 -14.10 16.70 19.81
N LEU A 145 -14.96 15.78 20.26
CA LEU A 145 -15.91 15.95 21.36
C LEU A 145 -15.94 14.68 22.21
N THR A 146 -14.83 14.39 22.87
CA THR A 146 -14.73 13.65 24.14
C THR A 146 -13.35 13.95 24.72
#